data_AF-A0A7S3E9M5-F1
#
_entry.id   AF-A0A7S3E9M5-F1
#
_cell.length_a   1.000
_cell.length_b   1.000
_cell.length_c   1.000
_cell.angle_alpha   90.00
_cell.angle_beta   90.00
_cell.angle_gamma   90.00
#
_symmetry.space_group_name_H-M   'P 1'
#
loop_
_entity.id
_entity.type
_entity.pdbx_description
1 polymer ?
#
loop_
_entity_poly.entity_id
_entity_poly.type
_entity_poly.pdbx_seq_one_letter_code
_entity_poly.pdbx_strand_id
1 'polypeptide(L)'
;METASQKYIDERVQSAPDESQKAELGKLSELYQKRLWHQMTMELRRITKEQTVKDMLPLYESFVKEFEGKLNPVELIGWAVDVSRGFCATPTDALEFLTPFLDEAQMAMRSTPAKILLLSEIARLKLTLNMHEESKTAITTARELVEGQLELPGHIHSAFYRSAAEFHKIVGSAAEFYRNALQFLSYTKPESLSKEEQLQW
;
A
#
# COMPACT_ATOMS: atom_id res chain seq x y z
N MET A 1 10.01 -22.56 -20.60
CA MET A 1 8.93 -23.07 -19.74
C MET A 1 8.08 -21.87 -19.39
N GLU A 2 6.84 -21.80 -19.85
CA GLU A 2 5.89 -20.78 -19.38
C GLU A 2 5.72 -20.97 -17.88
N THR A 3 6.01 -19.93 -17.10
CA THR A 3 5.78 -19.92 -15.66
C THR A 3 4.27 -19.94 -15.39
N ALA A 4 3.85 -20.48 -14.24
CA ALA A 4 2.44 -20.55 -13.86
C ALA A 4 1.78 -19.15 -13.88
N SER A 5 2.53 -18.13 -13.47
CA SER A 5 2.18 -16.71 -13.61
C SER A 5 1.79 -16.30 -15.03
N GLN A 6 2.51 -16.76 -16.04
CA GLN A 6 2.29 -16.35 -17.42
C GLN A 6 1.00 -16.98 -17.98
N LYS A 7 0.77 -18.27 -17.68
CA LYS A 7 -0.48 -18.95 -18.04
C LYS A 7 -1.69 -18.31 -17.37
N TYR A 8 -1.57 -17.93 -16.10
CA TYR A 8 -2.64 -17.26 -15.36
C TYR A 8 -3.03 -15.92 -16.01
N ILE A 9 -2.06 -15.08 -16.38
CA ILE A 9 -2.36 -13.83 -17.07
C ILE A 9 -2.97 -14.09 -18.44
N ASP A 10 -2.44 -15.03 -19.21
CA ASP A 10 -2.92 -15.28 -20.57
C ASP A 10 -4.37 -15.85 -20.57
N GLU A 11 -4.72 -16.67 -19.58
CA GLU A 11 -6.11 -17.10 -19.32
C GLU A 11 -7.01 -15.93 -18.90
N ARG A 12 -6.49 -15.00 -18.08
CA ARG A 12 -7.23 -13.82 -17.63
C ARG A 12 -7.43 -12.79 -18.75
N VAL A 13 -6.49 -12.67 -19.68
CA VAL A 13 -6.62 -11.89 -20.92
C VAL A 13 -7.72 -12.46 -21.82
N GLN A 14 -7.88 -13.78 -21.87
CA GLN A 14 -8.91 -14.42 -22.69
C GLN A 14 -10.31 -14.35 -22.08
N SER A 15 -10.41 -14.35 -20.75
CA SER A 15 -11.67 -14.31 -20.00
C SER A 15 -12.14 -12.90 -19.63
N ALA A 16 -11.34 -11.86 -19.91
CA ALA A 16 -11.69 -10.48 -19.63
C ALA A 16 -12.93 -10.03 -20.45
N PRO A 17 -14.00 -9.54 -19.80
CA PRO A 17 -15.22 -9.09 -20.49
C PRO A 17 -15.04 -7.76 -21.24
N ASP A 18 -14.12 -6.90 -20.80
CA ASP A 18 -13.91 -5.56 -21.36
C ASP A 18 -12.63 -5.49 -22.21
N GLU A 19 -12.72 -4.87 -23.39
CA GLU A 19 -11.57 -4.72 -24.30
C GLU A 19 -10.44 -3.85 -23.70
N SER A 20 -10.80 -2.91 -22.81
CA SER A 20 -9.85 -2.13 -22.01
C SER A 20 -9.09 -2.99 -21.00
N GLN A 21 -9.79 -3.87 -20.26
CA GLN A 21 -9.14 -4.81 -19.32
C GLN A 21 -8.20 -5.76 -20.06
N LYS A 22 -8.62 -6.23 -21.24
CA LYS A 22 -7.82 -7.11 -22.08
C LYS A 22 -6.51 -6.45 -22.53
N ALA A 23 -6.57 -5.17 -22.94
CA ALA A 23 -5.39 -4.42 -23.33
C ALA A 23 -4.39 -4.24 -22.16
N GLU A 24 -4.89 -3.95 -20.96
CA GLU A 24 -4.05 -3.76 -19.77
C GLU A 24 -3.43 -5.07 -19.28
N LEU A 25 -4.21 -6.15 -19.20
CA LEU A 25 -3.71 -7.48 -18.85
C LEU A 25 -2.68 -7.98 -19.89
N GLY A 26 -2.91 -7.70 -21.18
CA GLY A 26 -1.97 -8.01 -22.24
C GLY A 26 -0.64 -7.26 -22.08
N LYS A 27 -0.71 -5.98 -21.71
CA LYS A 27 0.47 -5.17 -21.39
C LYS A 27 1.24 -5.72 -20.18
N LEU A 28 0.54 -6.18 -19.14
CA LEU A 28 1.19 -6.88 -18.02
C LEU A 28 1.90 -8.16 -18.50
N SER A 29 1.26 -8.97 -19.35
CA SER A 29 1.90 -10.17 -19.93
C SER A 29 3.20 -9.82 -20.67
N GLU A 30 3.19 -8.79 -21.52
CA GLU A 30 4.39 -8.34 -22.23
C GLU A 30 5.50 -7.85 -21.28
N LEU A 31 5.15 -7.04 -20.28
CA LEU A 31 6.09 -6.51 -19.31
C LEU A 31 6.74 -7.63 -18.49
N TYR A 32 5.99 -8.68 -18.19
CA TYR A 32 6.48 -9.87 -17.51
C TYR A 32 7.46 -10.67 -18.38
N GLN A 33 7.11 -10.91 -19.64
CA GLN A 33 7.98 -11.59 -20.61
C GLN A 33 9.31 -10.85 -20.79
N LYS A 34 9.25 -9.51 -20.88
CA LYS A 34 10.41 -8.62 -21.01
C LYS A 34 11.14 -8.40 -19.68
N ARG A 35 10.63 -8.94 -18.56
CA ARG A 35 11.17 -8.80 -17.19
C ARG A 35 11.35 -7.34 -16.75
N LEU A 36 10.45 -6.47 -17.17
CA LEU A 36 10.48 -5.02 -16.89
C LEU A 36 9.79 -4.72 -15.56
N TRP A 37 10.43 -5.11 -14.45
CA TRP A 37 9.84 -5.05 -13.10
C TRP A 37 9.42 -3.65 -12.64
N HIS A 38 10.19 -2.62 -12.99
CA HIS A 38 9.82 -1.24 -12.62
C HIS A 38 8.57 -0.77 -13.38
N GLN A 39 8.50 -1.03 -14.68
CA GLN A 39 7.32 -0.69 -15.49
C GLN A 39 6.10 -1.49 -15.07
N MET A 40 6.31 -2.75 -14.65
CA MET A 40 5.26 -3.58 -14.08
C MET A 40 4.63 -2.92 -12.85
N THR A 41 5.43 -2.45 -11.88
CA THR A 41 4.85 -1.84 -10.67
C THR A 41 4.12 -0.53 -10.96
N MET A 42 4.61 0.27 -11.91
CA MET A 42 3.92 1.48 -12.36
C MET A 42 2.58 1.15 -13.01
N GLU A 43 2.55 0.13 -13.87
CA GLU A 43 1.33 -0.31 -14.53
C GLU A 43 0.33 -0.88 -13.53
N LEU A 44 0.79 -1.73 -12.60
CA LEU A 44 -0.02 -2.28 -11.52
C LEU A 44 -0.66 -1.17 -10.66
N ARG A 45 0.10 -0.12 -10.31
CA ARG A 45 -0.46 1.04 -9.60
C ARG A 45 -1.47 1.81 -10.43
N ARG A 46 -1.23 1.96 -11.73
CA ARG A 46 -2.15 2.65 -12.65
C ARG A 46 -3.50 1.94 -12.71
N ILE A 47 -3.50 0.64 -12.97
CA ILE A 47 -4.73 -0.16 -13.07
C ILE A 47 -5.48 -0.26 -11.74
N THR A 48 -4.77 -0.28 -10.59
CA THR A 48 -5.40 -0.24 -9.26
C THR A 48 -6.14 1.08 -9.05
N LYS A 49 -5.53 2.21 -9.43
CA LYS A 49 -6.13 3.55 -9.26
C LYS A 49 -7.30 3.80 -10.20
N GLU A 50 -7.17 3.38 -11.45
CA GLU A 50 -8.23 3.48 -12.46
C GLU A 50 -9.37 2.46 -12.20
N GLN A 51 -9.15 1.50 -11.29
CA GLN A 51 -10.05 0.37 -11.00
C GLN A 51 -10.48 -0.38 -12.27
N THR A 52 -9.63 -0.35 -13.30
CA THR A 52 -9.95 -0.93 -14.60
C THR A 52 -10.11 -2.44 -14.48
N VAL A 53 -9.29 -3.09 -13.65
CA VAL A 53 -9.32 -4.54 -13.38
C VAL A 53 -10.02 -4.79 -12.05
N LYS A 54 -11.13 -5.54 -12.06
CA LYS A 54 -12.00 -5.74 -10.88
C LYS A 54 -11.49 -6.77 -9.85
N ASP A 55 -10.49 -7.58 -10.21
CA ASP A 55 -10.03 -8.71 -9.38
C ASP A 55 -8.52 -8.66 -9.09
N MET A 56 -8.09 -7.66 -8.33
CA MET A 56 -6.67 -7.45 -8.02
C MET A 56 -6.11 -8.41 -6.96
N LEU A 57 -6.95 -8.95 -6.08
CA LEU A 57 -6.55 -9.93 -5.06
C LEU A 57 -6.07 -11.26 -5.67
N PRO A 58 -6.85 -11.94 -6.54
CA PRO A 58 -6.36 -13.14 -7.23
C PRO A 58 -5.12 -12.89 -8.10
N LEU A 59 -5.02 -11.70 -8.71
CA LEU A 59 -3.85 -11.29 -9.47
C LEU A 59 -2.61 -11.18 -8.58
N TYR A 60 -2.74 -10.68 -7.35
CA TYR A 60 -1.63 -10.68 -6.40
C TYR A 60 -1.15 -12.10 -6.11
N GLU A 61 -2.06 -12.97 -5.69
CA GLU A 61 -1.72 -14.31 -5.20
C GLU A 61 -1.10 -15.21 -6.26
N SER A 62 -1.63 -15.15 -7.49
CA SER A 62 -1.26 -16.06 -8.57
C SER A 62 -0.12 -15.53 -9.46
N PHE A 63 0.10 -14.22 -9.46
CA PHE A 63 1.05 -13.58 -10.38
C PHE A 63 2.12 -12.79 -9.63
N VAL A 64 1.73 -11.76 -8.89
CA VAL A 64 2.70 -10.82 -8.28
C VAL A 64 3.56 -11.51 -7.21
N LYS A 65 2.98 -12.44 -6.44
CA LYS A 65 3.69 -13.21 -5.41
C LYS A 65 4.92 -13.97 -5.93
N GLU A 66 4.92 -14.41 -7.20
CA GLU A 66 6.06 -15.15 -7.78
C GLU A 66 7.32 -14.27 -7.93
N PHE A 67 7.15 -12.96 -8.11
CA PHE A 67 8.25 -12.05 -8.41
C PHE A 67 8.33 -10.86 -7.44
N GLU A 68 7.62 -10.90 -6.32
CA GLU A 68 7.61 -9.84 -5.30
C GLU A 68 9.02 -9.44 -4.84
N GLY A 69 9.93 -10.42 -4.71
CA GLY A 69 11.32 -10.19 -4.31
C GLY A 69 12.18 -9.42 -5.34
N LYS A 70 11.70 -9.25 -6.58
CA LYS A 70 12.39 -8.47 -7.62
C LYS A 70 11.85 -7.04 -7.73
N LEU A 71 10.72 -6.75 -7.08
CA LEU A 71 10.10 -5.44 -7.12
C LEU A 71 10.74 -4.50 -6.10
N ASN A 72 10.57 -3.20 -6.30
CA ASN A 72 10.95 -2.23 -5.29
C ASN A 72 10.03 -2.39 -4.07
N PRO A 73 10.57 -2.65 -2.86
CA PRO A 73 9.79 -2.79 -1.62
C PRO A 73 8.76 -1.70 -1.36
N VAL A 74 9.15 -0.43 -1.55
CA VAL A 74 8.29 0.74 -1.26
C VAL A 74 7.14 0.79 -2.25
N GLU A 75 7.44 0.50 -3.51
CA GLU A 75 6.44 0.52 -4.57
C GLU A 75 5.43 -0.63 -4.42
N LEU A 76 5.93 -1.83 -4.10
CA LEU A 76 5.13 -3.01 -3.81
C LEU A 76 4.19 -2.79 -2.62
N ILE A 77 4.69 -2.30 -1.49
CA ILE A 77 3.85 -2.04 -0.31
C ILE A 77 2.84 -0.95 -0.61
N GLY A 78 3.23 0.16 -1.25
CA GLY A 78 2.25 1.19 -1.59
C GLY A 78 1.17 0.68 -2.56
N TRP A 79 1.52 -0.21 -3.51
CA TRP A 79 0.52 -0.88 -4.34
C TRP A 79 -0.38 -1.82 -3.53
N ALA A 80 0.17 -2.60 -2.60
CA ALA A 80 -0.62 -3.47 -1.73
C ALA A 80 -1.60 -2.69 -0.85
N VAL A 81 -1.19 -1.51 -0.36
CA VAL A 81 -2.05 -0.56 0.35
C VAL A 81 -3.15 0.00 -0.57
N ASP A 82 -2.83 0.36 -1.82
CA ASP A 82 -3.84 0.80 -2.78
C ASP A 82 -4.86 -0.31 -3.08
N VAL A 83 -4.40 -1.57 -3.19
CA VAL A 83 -5.27 -2.74 -3.37
C VAL A 83 -6.16 -2.95 -2.15
N SER A 84 -5.61 -2.88 -0.93
CA SER A 84 -6.39 -3.08 0.30
C SER A 84 -7.47 -2.00 0.49
N ARG A 85 -7.23 -0.78 0.01
CA ARG A 85 -8.21 0.32 0.05
C ARG A 85 -9.29 0.21 -1.03
N GLY A 86 -8.93 -0.25 -2.23
CA GLY A 86 -9.84 -0.28 -3.38
C GLY A 86 -10.65 -1.56 -3.53
N PHE A 87 -10.11 -2.71 -3.09
CA PHE A 87 -10.63 -4.03 -3.45
C PHE A 87 -11.05 -4.88 -2.24
N CYS A 88 -10.72 -4.50 -1.01
CA CYS A 88 -11.22 -5.19 0.17
C CYS A 88 -12.57 -4.62 0.59
N ALA A 89 -13.55 -5.50 0.86
CA ALA A 89 -14.89 -5.10 1.26
C ALA A 89 -14.94 -4.65 2.73
N THR A 90 -14.11 -5.24 3.59
CA THR A 90 -14.04 -4.89 5.01
C THR A 90 -12.63 -4.51 5.45
N PRO A 91 -12.48 -3.67 6.50
CA PRO A 91 -11.18 -3.37 7.09
C PRO A 91 -10.46 -4.61 7.65
N THR A 92 -11.21 -5.66 8.01
CA THR A 92 -10.67 -6.95 8.46
C THR A 92 -9.99 -7.67 7.30
N ASP A 93 -10.63 -7.77 6.13
CA ASP A 93 -10.04 -8.41 4.95
C ASP A 93 -8.77 -7.67 4.51
N ALA A 94 -8.78 -6.33 4.58
CA ALA A 94 -7.62 -5.50 4.29
C ALA A 94 -6.45 -5.78 5.25
N LEU A 95 -6.76 -6.01 6.53
CA LEU A 95 -5.76 -6.37 7.54
C LEU A 95 -5.21 -7.78 7.31
N GLU A 96 -6.06 -8.75 7.01
CA GLU A 96 -5.64 -10.13 6.67
C GLU A 96 -4.77 -10.17 5.41
N PHE A 97 -5.05 -9.32 4.42
CA PHE A 97 -4.22 -9.20 3.22
C PHE A 97 -2.85 -8.57 3.50
N LEU A 98 -2.79 -7.53 4.35
CA LEU A 98 -1.55 -6.80 4.64
C LEU A 98 -0.67 -7.49 5.70
N THR A 99 -1.24 -8.29 6.60
CA THR A 99 -0.51 -8.95 7.69
C THR A 99 0.62 -9.87 7.21
N PRO A 100 0.46 -10.70 6.16
CA PRO A 100 1.54 -11.53 5.62
C PRO A 100 2.76 -10.73 5.15
N PHE A 101 2.58 -9.47 4.76
CA PHE A 101 3.70 -8.62 4.35
C PHE A 101 4.57 -8.15 5.53
N LEU A 102 4.09 -8.27 6.78
CA LEU A 102 4.88 -7.96 7.98
C LEU A 102 5.91 -9.05 8.31
N ASP A 103 5.82 -10.23 7.68
CA ASP A 103 6.79 -11.30 7.91
C ASP A 103 8.21 -10.82 7.57
N GLU A 104 9.12 -10.89 8.54
CA GLU A 104 10.52 -10.46 8.37
C GLU A 104 11.26 -11.26 7.29
N ALA A 105 10.75 -12.44 6.92
CA ALA A 105 11.23 -13.22 5.79
C ALA A 105 11.01 -12.50 4.44
N GLN A 106 10.07 -11.58 4.36
CA GLN A 106 9.74 -10.86 3.14
C GLN A 106 10.84 -9.86 2.76
N MET A 107 11.22 -9.86 1.47
CA MET A 107 12.24 -8.95 0.96
C MET A 107 11.81 -7.48 1.09
N ALA A 108 10.50 -7.22 1.04
CA ALA A 108 9.93 -5.91 1.28
C ALA A 108 10.26 -5.37 2.69
N MET A 109 10.32 -6.25 3.69
CA MET A 109 10.61 -5.90 5.08
C MET A 109 12.10 -5.62 5.34
N ARG A 110 12.99 -5.84 4.38
CA ARG A 110 14.37 -5.35 4.47
C ARG A 110 14.47 -3.84 4.29
N SER A 111 13.45 -3.21 3.70
CA SER A 111 13.38 -1.77 3.51
C SER A 111 12.63 -1.12 4.67
N THR A 112 13.34 -0.35 5.50
CA THR A 112 12.72 0.46 6.57
C THR A 112 11.64 1.42 6.05
N PRO A 113 11.83 2.11 4.91
CA PRO A 113 10.77 2.90 4.26
C PRO A 113 9.48 2.11 3.99
N ALA A 114 9.59 0.88 3.51
CA ALA A 114 8.44 0.02 3.21
C ALA A 114 7.75 -0.48 4.50
N LYS A 115 8.54 -0.81 5.53
CA LYS A 115 8.04 -1.14 6.88
C LYS A 115 7.20 -0.01 7.47
N ILE A 116 7.69 1.23 7.39
CA ILE A 116 6.97 2.40 7.93
C ILE A 116 5.63 2.57 7.22
N LEU A 117 5.59 2.48 5.89
CA LEU A 117 4.34 2.56 5.12
C LEU A 117 3.34 1.47 5.53
N LEU A 118 3.80 0.22 5.63
CA LEU A 118 2.95 -0.91 5.98
C LEU A 118 2.41 -0.78 7.41
N LEU A 119 3.27 -0.47 8.38
CA LEU A 119 2.87 -0.28 9.78
C LEU A 119 1.88 0.88 9.94
N SER A 120 2.09 1.97 9.20
CA SER A 120 1.19 3.13 9.21
C SER A 120 -0.20 2.76 8.71
N GLU A 121 -0.29 1.96 7.64
CA GLU A 121 -1.59 1.51 7.12
C GLU A 121 -2.26 0.49 8.04
N ILE A 122 -1.51 -0.47 8.57
CA ILE A 122 -2.03 -1.46 9.52
C ILE A 122 -2.54 -0.77 10.78
N ALA A 123 -1.81 0.21 11.31
CA ALA A 123 -2.26 1.00 12.45
C ALA A 123 -3.60 1.69 12.18
N ARG A 124 -3.79 2.24 10.97
CA ARG A 124 -5.04 2.88 10.52
C ARG A 124 -6.20 1.89 10.43
N LEU A 125 -5.96 0.70 9.86
CA LEU A 125 -6.96 -0.37 9.79
C LEU A 125 -7.35 -0.86 11.19
N LYS A 126 -6.37 -1.08 12.07
CA LYS A 126 -6.59 -1.47 13.47
C LYS A 126 -7.39 -0.43 14.26
N LEU A 127 -7.15 0.86 14.02
CA LEU A 127 -7.97 1.94 14.60
C LEU A 127 -9.43 1.83 14.16
N THR A 128 -9.66 1.58 12.88
CA THR A 128 -11.01 1.43 12.33
C THR A 128 -11.74 0.22 12.94
N LEU A 129 -11.00 -0.82 13.32
CA LEU A 129 -11.50 -2.01 14.01
C LEU A 129 -11.59 -1.86 15.55
N ASN A 130 -11.40 -0.66 16.10
CA ASN A 130 -11.34 -0.38 17.55
C ASN A 130 -10.23 -1.14 18.31
N MET A 131 -9.19 -1.62 17.62
CA MET A 131 -8.03 -2.30 18.21
C MET A 131 -6.97 -1.28 18.65
N HIS A 132 -7.30 -0.44 19.63
CA HIS A 132 -6.50 0.73 20.00
C HIS A 132 -5.09 0.38 20.50
N GLU A 133 -4.95 -0.63 21.36
CA GLU A 133 -3.64 -1.02 21.90
C GLU A 133 -2.69 -1.52 20.81
N GLU A 134 -3.20 -2.33 19.86
CA GLU A 134 -2.40 -2.84 18.76
C GLU A 134 -2.06 -1.78 17.71
N SER A 135 -2.93 -0.78 17.54
CA SER A 135 -2.59 0.38 16.72
C SER A 135 -1.51 1.24 17.37
N LYS A 136 -1.57 1.43 18.70
CA LYS A 136 -0.57 2.17 19.47
C LYS A 136 0.81 1.53 19.35
N THR A 137 0.90 0.20 19.46
CA THR A 137 2.17 -0.51 19.29
C THR A 137 2.71 -0.33 17.88
N ALA A 138 1.88 -0.51 16.85
CA ALA A 138 2.28 -0.29 15.45
C ALA A 138 2.79 1.14 15.19
N ILE A 139 2.13 2.17 15.74
CA ILE A 139 2.56 3.57 15.60
C ILE A 139 3.86 3.84 16.36
N THR A 140 4.03 3.25 17.53
CA THR A 140 5.26 3.41 18.32
C THR A 140 6.45 2.80 17.59
N THR A 141 6.30 1.57 17.08
CA THR A 141 7.32 0.92 16.23
C THR A 141 7.61 1.75 14.98
N ALA A 142 6.58 2.24 14.29
CA ALA A 142 6.78 3.07 13.09
C ALA A 142 7.51 4.39 13.43
N ARG A 143 7.23 5.00 14.59
CA ARG A 143 7.90 6.21 15.08
C ARG A 143 9.38 5.99 15.28
N GLU A 144 9.77 4.92 15.96
CA GLU A 144 11.17 4.57 16.20
C GLU A 144 11.93 4.38 14.88
N LEU A 145 11.29 3.75 13.88
CA LEU A 145 11.87 3.58 12.55
C LEU A 145 12.03 4.91 11.79
N VAL A 146 11.06 5.82 11.91
CA VAL A 146 11.13 7.16 11.30
C VAL A 146 12.23 7.99 11.94
N GLU A 147 12.32 7.99 13.26
CA GLU A 147 13.34 8.75 14.01
C GLU A 147 14.76 8.17 13.80
N GLY A 148 14.86 6.85 13.55
CA GLY A 148 16.12 6.16 13.25
C GLY A 148 16.65 6.38 11.82
N GLN A 149 15.86 6.96 10.90
CA GLN A 149 16.29 7.25 9.53
C GLN A 149 16.41 8.75 9.27
N LEU A 150 17.59 9.20 8.83
CA LEU A 150 17.83 10.60 8.45
C LEU A 150 17.25 10.98 7.08
N GLU A 151 17.20 10.04 6.14
CA GLU A 151 16.72 10.30 4.78
C GLU A 151 15.53 9.40 4.45
N LEU A 152 14.34 9.98 4.57
CA LEU A 152 13.07 9.34 4.23
C LEU A 152 12.34 10.20 3.18
N PRO A 153 11.76 9.58 2.13
CA PRO A 153 10.92 10.29 1.19
C PRO A 153 9.73 10.98 1.88
N GLY A 154 9.43 12.22 1.49
CA GLY A 154 8.35 13.01 2.12
C GLY A 154 6.97 12.32 2.11
N HIS A 155 6.66 11.51 1.10
CA HIS A 155 5.40 10.75 1.06
C HIS A 155 5.29 9.69 2.18
N ILE A 156 6.42 9.17 2.68
CA ILE A 156 6.46 8.18 3.77
C ILE A 156 6.25 8.89 5.11
N HIS A 157 6.91 10.03 5.31
CA HIS A 157 6.64 10.90 6.46
C HIS A 157 5.17 11.30 6.50
N SER A 158 4.61 11.73 5.37
CA SER A 158 3.19 12.04 5.23
C SER A 158 2.30 10.86 5.67
N ALA A 159 2.54 9.65 5.15
CA ALA A 159 1.74 8.48 5.52
C ALA A 159 1.80 8.15 7.02
N PHE A 160 2.99 8.25 7.64
CA PHE A 160 3.17 8.03 9.07
C PHE A 160 2.51 9.10 9.93
N TYR A 161 2.76 10.38 9.64
CA TYR A 161 2.19 11.46 10.46
C TYR A 161 0.67 11.53 10.33
N ARG A 162 0.12 11.13 9.18
CA ARG A 162 -1.32 10.95 9.00
C ARG A 162 -1.88 9.91 9.97
N SER A 163 -1.34 8.70 9.99
CA SER A 163 -1.83 7.62 10.87
C SER A 163 -1.62 7.95 12.35
N ALA A 164 -0.48 8.56 12.70
CA ALA A 164 -0.19 9.00 14.06
C ALA A 164 -1.18 10.08 14.55
N ALA A 165 -1.50 11.06 13.72
CA ALA A 165 -2.47 12.09 14.09
C ALA A 165 -3.89 11.51 14.19
N GLU A 166 -4.33 10.67 13.25
CA GLU A 166 -5.63 9.98 13.34
C GLU A 166 -5.75 9.17 14.65
N PHE A 167 -4.69 8.50 15.08
CA PHE A 167 -4.64 7.81 16.38
C PHE A 167 -4.83 8.78 17.57
N HIS A 168 -4.05 9.86 17.62
CA HIS A 168 -4.12 10.81 18.73
C HIS A 168 -5.44 11.59 18.77
N LYS A 169 -6.11 11.75 17.62
CA LYS A 169 -7.47 12.29 17.51
C LYS A 169 -8.49 11.39 18.21
N ILE A 170 -8.37 10.07 18.06
CA ILE A 170 -9.27 9.09 18.71
C ILE A 170 -8.97 8.95 20.21
N VAL A 171 -7.68 8.89 20.58
CA VAL A 171 -7.25 8.74 21.98
C VAL A 171 -7.50 10.02 22.81
N GLY A 172 -7.73 11.16 22.16
CA GLY A 172 -8.06 12.43 22.82
C GLY A 172 -6.84 13.24 23.28
N SER A 173 -5.64 12.95 22.76
CA SER A 173 -4.44 13.75 23.03
C SER A 173 -4.32 14.88 22.02
N ALA A 174 -4.94 16.03 22.31
CA ALA A 174 -4.98 17.18 21.40
C ALA A 174 -3.57 17.71 21.05
N ALA A 175 -2.67 17.81 22.03
CA ALA A 175 -1.31 18.33 21.80
C ALA A 175 -0.53 17.47 20.79
N GLU A 176 -0.60 16.14 20.95
CA GLU A 176 0.07 15.20 20.04
C GLU A 176 -0.61 15.18 18.67
N PHE A 177 -1.95 15.27 18.63
CA PHE A 177 -2.67 15.42 17.37
C PHE A 177 -2.15 16.63 16.57
N TYR A 178 -2.13 17.82 17.17
CA TYR A 178 -1.67 19.03 16.47
C TYR A 178 -0.21 18.94 16.04
N ARG A 179 0.67 18.39 16.88
CA ARG A 179 2.09 18.21 16.53
C ARG A 179 2.27 17.32 15.30
N ASN A 180 1.61 16.15 15.29
CA ASN A 180 1.70 15.22 14.17
C ASN A 180 0.97 15.76 12.94
N ALA A 181 -0.14 16.49 13.09
CA ALA A 181 -0.86 17.15 12.00
C ALA A 181 -0.02 18.23 11.31
N LEU A 182 0.70 19.07 12.07
CA LEU A 182 1.61 20.06 11.49
C LEU A 182 2.76 19.41 10.71
N GLN A 183 3.31 18.30 11.23
CA GLN A 183 4.32 17.53 10.52
C GLN A 183 3.75 16.91 9.24
N PHE A 184 2.55 16.33 9.31
CA PHE A 184 1.84 15.84 8.13
C PHE A 184 1.68 16.91 7.05
N LEU A 185 1.21 18.10 7.41
CA LEU A 185 1.04 19.23 6.48
C LEU A 185 2.38 19.75 5.92
N SER A 186 3.48 19.59 6.66
CA SER A 186 4.81 19.98 6.20
C SER A 186 5.33 19.08 5.08
N TYR A 187 4.96 17.80 5.09
CA TYR A 187 5.40 16.80 4.11
C TYR A 187 4.37 16.51 3.01
N THR A 188 3.12 16.97 3.19
CA THR A 188 2.03 16.74 2.25
C THR A 188 1.78 17.99 1.43
N LYS A 189 1.83 17.85 0.10
CA LYS A 189 1.47 18.96 -0.80
C LYS A 189 -0.05 19.18 -0.75
N PRO A 190 -0.54 20.42 -0.61
CA PRO A 190 -1.98 20.69 -0.50
C PRO A 190 -2.77 20.22 -1.72
N GLU A 191 -2.14 20.14 -2.90
CA GLU A 191 -2.76 19.65 -4.13
C GLU A 191 -3.04 18.14 -4.12
N SER A 192 -2.43 17.40 -3.20
CA SER A 192 -2.61 15.94 -3.07
C SER A 192 -3.78 15.55 -2.14
N LEU A 193 -4.38 16.52 -1.45
CA LEU A 193 -5.51 16.31 -0.55
C LEU A 193 -6.80 16.80 -1.19
N SER A 194 -7.89 16.03 -1.00
CA SER A 194 -9.23 16.50 -1.36
C SER A 194 -9.64 17.69 -0.49
N LYS A 195 -10.59 18.51 -0.97
CA LYS A 195 -11.10 19.67 -0.21
C LYS A 195 -11.72 19.27 1.13
N GLU A 196 -12.33 18.08 1.19
CA GLU A 196 -12.90 17.51 2.41
C GLU A 196 -11.82 17.10 3.40
N GLU A 197 -10.73 16.50 2.92
CA GLU A 197 -9.58 16.19 3.78
C GLU A 197 -8.92 17.47 4.29
N GLN A 198 -8.77 18.51 3.47
CA GLN A 198 -8.23 19.80 3.91
C GLN A 198 -9.03 20.45 5.05
N LEU A 199 -10.34 20.17 5.15
CA LEU A 199 -11.20 20.66 6.24
C LEU A 199 -11.08 19.82 7.52
N GLN A 200 -10.52 18.61 7.43
CA GLN A 200 -10.38 17.67 8.55
C GLN A 200 -9.05 17.82 9.32
N TRP A 201 -8.08 18.53 8.72
CA TRP A 201 -6.73 18.78 9.23
C TRP A 201 -6.57 20.25 9.66
#